data_AF-A0A6I6EQQ6-F1
#
_entry.id   AF-A0A6I6EQQ6-F1
#
_cell.length_a   1.000
_cell.length_b   1.000
_cell.length_c   1.000
_cell.angle_alpha   90.00
_cell.angle_beta   90.00
_cell.angle_gamma   90.00
#
_symmetry.space_group_name_H-M   'P 1'
#
loop_
_entity.id
_entity.type
_entity.pdbx_description
1 polymer ?
#
loop_
_entity_poly.entity_id
_entity_poly.type
_entity_poly.pdbx_seq_one_letter_code
_entity_poly.pdbx_strand_id
1 'polypeptide(L)'
;MNSIATASVVMLFASWTSNVLAEENQSAGSSGRIQFSGEIVESPCTPEFKKQKLQISCSRNGATSAAHQRLNTPDSQPLPYNLGSSQFRWVDVKQKLGILTVEYL
;
A
#
# COMPACT_ATOMS: atom_id res chain seq x y z
N MET A 1 -34.99 10.93 -77.93
CA MET A 1 -34.20 9.83 -77.33
C MET A 1 -33.34 10.29 -76.13
N ASN A 2 -33.69 11.37 -75.41
CA ASN A 2 -32.84 11.92 -74.32
C ASN A 2 -33.47 11.79 -72.91
N SER A 3 -34.75 11.40 -72.81
CA SER A 3 -35.44 11.24 -71.51
C SER A 3 -35.28 9.87 -70.86
N ILE A 4 -35.04 8.82 -71.65
CA ILE A 4 -34.90 7.45 -71.10
C ILE A 4 -33.51 7.27 -70.47
N ALA A 5 -32.46 7.84 -71.10
CA ALA A 5 -31.10 7.81 -70.58
C ALA A 5 -30.96 8.59 -69.25
N THR A 6 -31.74 9.66 -69.08
CA THR A 6 -31.73 10.49 -67.86
C THR A 6 -32.44 9.81 -66.70
N ALA A 7 -33.54 9.08 -66.95
CA ALA A 7 -34.24 8.32 -65.91
C ALA A 7 -33.38 7.18 -65.33
N SER A 8 -32.61 6.48 -66.17
CA SER A 8 -31.75 5.37 -65.73
C SER A 8 -30.57 5.81 -64.85
N VAL A 9 -30.03 7.00 -65.09
CA VAL A 9 -28.93 7.56 -64.29
C VAL A 9 -29.41 7.94 -62.89
N VAL A 10 -30.62 8.47 -62.75
CA VAL A 10 -31.17 8.88 -61.44
C VAL A 10 -31.47 7.67 -60.54
N MET A 11 -31.92 6.53 -61.09
CA MET A 11 -32.16 5.31 -60.31
C MET A 11 -30.87 4.67 -59.76
N LEU A 12 -29.75 4.80 -60.48
CA LEU A 12 -28.46 4.21 -60.06
C LEU A 12 -27.77 5.01 -58.93
N PHE A 13 -28.11 6.27 -58.74
CA PHE A 13 -27.57 7.09 -57.64
C PHE A 13 -28.36 6.95 -56.32
N ALA A 14 -29.61 6.49 -56.37
CA ALA A 14 -30.44 6.34 -55.16
C ALA A 14 -30.13 5.07 -54.35
N SER A 15 -29.48 4.07 -54.95
CA SER A 15 -29.20 2.75 -54.36
C SER A 15 -27.99 2.68 -53.41
N TRP A 16 -27.30 3.80 -53.14
CA TRP A 16 -26.15 3.84 -52.22
C TRP A 16 -26.43 4.51 -50.87
N THR A 17 -27.66 4.90 -50.58
CA THR A 17 -28.01 5.51 -49.27
C THR A 17 -28.57 4.51 -48.26
N SER A 18 -28.14 3.24 -48.34
CA SER A 18 -28.32 2.25 -47.28
C SER A 18 -27.49 2.67 -46.07
N ASN A 19 -28.00 3.61 -45.28
CA ASN A 19 -27.47 3.95 -43.97
C ASN A 19 -27.72 2.72 -43.08
N VAL A 20 -26.72 1.84 -42.97
CA VAL A 20 -26.68 0.91 -41.84
C VAL A 20 -26.47 1.78 -40.62
N LEU A 21 -27.50 1.93 -39.80
CA LEU A 21 -27.32 2.42 -38.44
C LEU A 21 -26.45 1.36 -37.76
N ALA A 22 -25.19 1.68 -37.49
CA ALA A 22 -24.41 0.94 -36.53
C ALA A 22 -25.08 1.18 -35.17
N GLU A 23 -26.00 0.30 -34.79
CA GLU A 23 -26.48 0.23 -33.43
C GLU A 23 -25.28 -0.20 -32.59
N GLU A 24 -24.61 0.78 -32.00
CA GLU A 24 -23.68 0.54 -30.91
C GLU A 24 -24.52 -0.08 -29.80
N ASN A 25 -24.54 -1.40 -29.75
CA ASN A 25 -24.85 -2.13 -28.52
C ASN A 25 -23.80 -1.66 -27.50
N GLN A 26 -24.09 -0.52 -26.86
CA GLN A 26 -23.55 -0.15 -25.57
C GLN A 26 -24.08 -1.21 -24.62
N SER A 27 -23.55 -2.43 -24.73
CA SER A 27 -23.37 -3.31 -23.59
C SER A 27 -22.82 -2.37 -22.54
N ALA A 28 -23.67 -2.00 -21.57
CA ALA A 28 -23.27 -1.24 -20.41
C ALA A 28 -22.24 -2.11 -19.70
N GLY A 29 -21.00 -2.06 -20.16
CA GLY A 29 -19.89 -2.77 -19.58
C GLY A 29 -19.85 -2.27 -18.17
N SER A 30 -20.12 -3.15 -17.21
CA SER A 30 -20.28 -2.77 -15.82
C SER A 30 -18.99 -2.08 -15.36
N SER A 31 -18.96 -0.76 -15.37
CA SER A 31 -17.79 0.00 -14.95
C SER A 31 -17.89 0.19 -13.45
N GLY A 32 -16.95 -0.37 -12.70
CA GLY A 32 -16.79 -0.17 -11.27
C GLY A 32 -15.54 0.68 -11.00
N ARG A 33 -15.55 1.46 -9.93
CA ARG A 33 -14.37 2.16 -9.42
C ARG A 33 -13.72 1.30 -8.33
N ILE A 34 -12.44 0.97 -8.50
CA ILE A 34 -11.61 0.41 -7.43
C ILE A 34 -10.82 1.56 -6.81
N GLN A 35 -10.99 1.79 -5.51
CA GLN A 35 -10.22 2.76 -4.76
C GLN A 35 -9.32 2.03 -3.77
N PHE A 36 -8.02 2.33 -3.86
CA PHE A 36 -7.03 1.87 -2.89
C PHE A 36 -6.69 3.01 -1.95
N SER A 37 -6.55 2.71 -0.67
CA SER A 37 -6.14 3.64 0.37
C SER A 37 -5.05 3.01 1.22
N GLY A 38 -4.05 3.79 1.61
CA GLY A 38 -2.97 3.37 2.48
C GLY A 38 -2.09 4.55 2.85
N GLU A 39 -1.15 4.31 3.75
CA GLU A 39 -0.17 5.28 4.21
C GLU A 39 1.22 4.62 4.21
N ILE A 40 2.24 5.39 3.87
CA ILE A 40 3.64 4.97 4.02
C ILE A 40 4.10 5.47 5.38
N VAL A 41 4.21 4.56 6.35
CA VAL A 41 4.68 4.84 7.70
C VAL A 41 6.00 4.11 7.96
N GLU A 42 6.74 4.60 8.95
CA GLU A 42 7.93 3.91 9.43
C GLU A 42 7.53 2.66 10.21
N SER A 43 8.34 1.61 10.09
CA SER A 43 8.13 0.38 10.86
C SER A 43 8.34 0.64 12.36
N PRO A 44 7.66 -0.12 13.24
CA PRO A 44 8.00 -0.13 14.67
C PRO A 44 9.49 -0.41 14.90
N CYS A 45 10.01 0.03 16.03
CA CYS A 45 11.36 -0.32 16.46
C CYS A 45 11.49 -1.84 16.63
N THR A 46 12.57 -2.40 16.11
CA THR A 46 12.85 -3.84 16.11
C THR A 46 13.73 -4.23 17.29
N PRO A 47 13.26 -5.09 18.21
CA PRO A 47 14.09 -5.65 19.27
C PRO A 47 14.87 -6.88 18.78
N GLU A 48 16.13 -7.00 19.17
CA GLU A 48 17.00 -8.14 18.88
C GLU A 48 17.84 -8.50 20.11
N PHE A 49 17.83 -9.78 20.52
CA PHE A 49 18.68 -10.26 21.61
C PHE A 49 20.05 -10.65 21.07
N LYS A 50 21.10 -9.92 21.47
CA LYS A 50 22.49 -10.23 21.16
C LYS A 50 23.23 -10.61 22.43
N LYS A 51 23.46 -11.92 22.60
CA LYS A 51 24.09 -12.51 23.80
C LYS A 51 23.26 -12.19 25.06
N GLN A 52 23.72 -11.25 25.88
CA GLN A 52 23.08 -10.80 27.13
C GLN A 52 22.66 -9.32 27.07
N LYS A 53 22.54 -8.78 25.87
CA LYS A 53 22.08 -7.41 25.63
C LYS A 53 20.87 -7.45 24.71
N LEU A 54 19.94 -6.55 24.97
CA LEU A 54 18.83 -6.27 24.08
C LEU A 54 19.23 -5.06 23.24
N GLN A 55 19.28 -5.24 21.93
CA GLN A 55 19.45 -4.18 20.95
C GLN A 55 18.06 -3.77 20.47
N ILE A 56 17.77 -2.47 20.44
CA ILE A 56 16.54 -1.95 19.83
C ILE A 56 16.94 -1.00 18.71
N SER A 57 16.50 -1.31 17.49
CA SER A 57 16.77 -0.52 16.29
C SER A 57 15.50 0.19 15.84
N CYS A 58 15.55 1.49 15.63
CA CYS A 58 14.44 2.27 15.08
C CYS A 58 14.88 2.96 13.80
N SER A 59 13.93 3.16 12.89
CA SER A 59 14.13 3.97 11.69
C SER A 59 13.36 5.28 11.81
N ARG A 60 14.02 6.40 11.49
CA ARG A 60 13.41 7.73 11.42
C ARG A 60 13.98 8.54 10.26
N ASN A 61 13.11 9.08 9.41
CA ASN A 61 13.43 9.81 8.18
C ASN A 61 14.39 9.04 7.26
N GLY A 62 14.21 7.73 7.15
CA GLY A 62 15.08 6.86 6.35
C GLY A 62 16.46 6.55 6.95
N ALA A 63 16.76 7.05 8.16
CA ALA A 63 17.96 6.69 8.91
C ALA A 63 17.64 5.66 10.00
N THR A 64 18.53 4.70 10.23
CA THR A 64 18.38 3.70 11.30
C THR A 64 19.39 3.95 12.41
N SER A 65 18.94 3.91 13.66
CA SER A 65 19.79 3.98 14.84
C SER A 65 19.43 2.89 15.83
N ALA A 66 20.42 2.43 16.59
CA ALA A 66 20.28 1.32 17.55
C ALA A 66 20.77 1.71 18.94
N ALA A 67 19.96 1.38 19.95
CA ALA A 67 20.32 1.47 21.36
C ALA A 67 20.56 0.06 21.92
N HIS A 68 21.48 -0.06 22.88
CA HIS A 68 21.79 -1.33 23.54
C HIS A 68 21.51 -1.20 25.03
N GLN A 69 20.67 -2.09 25.54
CA GLN A 69 20.36 -2.18 26.97
C GLN A 69 20.79 -3.52 27.54
N ARG A 70 21.19 -3.53 28.82
CA ARG A 70 21.46 -4.76 29.56
C ARG A 70 20.12 -5.36 30.00
N LEU A 71 20.02 -6.68 29.99
CA LEU A 71 18.78 -7.39 30.37
C LEU A 71 18.42 -7.28 31.85
N ASN A 72 19.34 -6.79 32.69
CA ASN A 72 19.12 -6.62 34.12
C ASN A 72 18.97 -5.14 34.53
N THR A 73 18.74 -4.25 33.57
CA THR A 73 18.47 -2.84 33.86
C THR A 73 17.00 -2.70 34.26
N PRO A 74 16.69 -2.31 35.51
CA PRO A 74 15.29 -2.18 35.96
C PRO A 74 14.61 -0.93 35.38
N ASP A 75 15.38 0.07 34.97
CA ASP A 75 14.85 1.36 34.53
C ASP A 75 14.45 1.35 33.05
N SER A 76 13.38 2.10 32.74
CA SER A 76 12.98 2.36 31.36
C SER A 76 14.10 3.08 30.60
N GLN A 77 14.40 2.59 29.40
CA GLN A 77 15.43 3.12 28.51
C GLN A 77 14.78 3.86 27.33
N PRO A 78 15.30 5.02 26.91
CA PRO A 78 14.78 5.73 25.77
C PRO A 78 15.01 4.94 24.48
N LEU A 79 14.01 4.96 23.59
CA LEU A 79 14.17 4.48 22.22
C LEU A 79 15.04 5.46 21.41
N PRO A 80 15.79 4.98 20.40
CA PRO A 80 16.45 5.86 19.44
C PRO A 80 15.52 6.95 18.89
N TYR A 81 16.09 8.13 18.65
CA TYR A 81 15.36 9.34 18.21
C TYR A 81 14.26 9.81 19.18
N ASN A 82 14.29 9.38 20.45
CA ASN A 82 13.29 9.71 21.46
C ASN A 82 11.87 9.36 21.00
N LEU A 83 11.68 8.24 20.31
CA LEU A 83 10.37 7.78 19.82
C LEU A 83 9.46 7.23 20.92
N GLY A 84 9.98 7.10 22.14
CA GLY A 84 9.33 6.39 23.22
C GLY A 84 10.34 5.85 24.22
N SER A 85 9.90 4.84 24.96
CA SER A 85 10.72 4.14 25.95
C SER A 85 10.51 2.63 25.88
N SER A 86 11.45 1.89 26.46
CA SER A 86 11.38 0.45 26.54
C SER A 86 11.88 -0.05 27.88
N GLN A 87 11.26 -1.10 28.40
CA GLN A 87 11.66 -1.73 29.65
C GLN A 87 11.64 -3.24 29.49
N PHE A 88 12.74 -3.88 29.88
CA PHE A 88 12.83 -5.33 29.90
C PHE A 88 12.82 -5.84 31.34
N ARG A 89 12.02 -6.87 31.61
CA ARG A 89 11.97 -7.54 32.91
C ARG A 89 11.94 -9.06 32.76
N TRP A 90 12.66 -9.75 33.63
CA TRP A 90 12.55 -11.20 33.78
C TRP A 90 11.26 -11.58 34.50
N VAL A 91 10.62 -12.65 34.03
CA VAL A 91 9.40 -13.20 34.64
C VAL A 91 9.73 -14.33 35.61
N ASP A 92 10.85 -15.04 35.37
CA ASP A 92 11.30 -16.15 36.21
C ASP A 92 12.70 -15.90 36.80
N VAL A 93 12.94 -16.47 37.98
CA VAL A 93 14.22 -16.34 38.71
C VAL A 93 15.39 -16.97 37.95
N LYS A 94 15.13 -17.95 37.07
CA LYS A 94 16.15 -18.59 36.24
C LYS A 94 16.44 -17.81 34.96
N GLN A 95 15.80 -16.65 34.74
CA GLN A 95 16.01 -15.74 33.61
C GLN A 95 15.88 -16.43 32.26
N LYS A 96 14.85 -17.25 32.09
CA LYS A 96 14.55 -17.97 30.84
C LYS A 96 13.44 -17.30 30.03
N LEU A 97 12.59 -16.51 30.67
CA LEU A 97 11.47 -15.80 30.09
C LEU A 97 11.49 -14.35 30.56
N GLY A 98 11.40 -13.43 29.62
CA GLY A 98 11.31 -12.00 29.89
C GLY A 98 10.19 -11.35 29.11
N ILE A 99 9.74 -10.20 29.61
CA ILE A 99 8.79 -9.31 28.95
C ILE A 99 9.54 -8.05 28.56
N LEU A 100 9.45 -7.68 27.28
CA LEU A 100 9.85 -6.38 26.78
C LEU A 100 8.59 -5.53 26.58
N THR A 101 8.45 -4.48 27.38
CA THR A 101 7.43 -3.46 27.17
C THR A 101 8.02 -2.34 26.32
N VAL A 102 7.31 -1.91 25.28
CA VAL A 102 7.69 -0.79 24.42
C VAL A 102 6.53 0.19 24.39
N GLU A 103 6.79 1.44 24.74
CA GLU A 103 5.81 2.52 24.79
C GLU A 103 6.24 3.62 23.83
N TYR A 104 5.41 3.91 22.83
CA TYR A 104 5.65 4.98 21.86
C TYR A 104 4.97 6.28 22.32
N LEU A 105 5.56 7.43 21.99
CA LEU A 105 5.01 8.77 22.25
C LEU A 105 3.88 9.13 21.29
#